data_AF-A0A497MN81-F1
#
_entry.id   AF-A0A497MN81-F1
#
_cell.length_a   1.000
_cell.length_b   1.000
_cell.length_c   1.000
_cell.angle_alpha   90.00
_cell.angle_beta   90.00
_cell.angle_gamma   90.00
#
_symmetry.space_group_name_H-M   'P 1'
#
loop_
_entity.id
_entity.type
_entity.pdbx_description
1 polymer ?
#
loop_
_entity_poly.entity_id
_entity_poly.type
_entity_poly.pdbx_seq_one_letter_code
_entity_poly.pdbx_strand_id
1 'polypeptide(L)'
;MEEAGRAKAAAKFIRIPLIIHTVLKRENSLTLQVEHVQVRRTSISIPKDALKLRREEIEDYIKQVYPNAHSFVIQYESRGDEMVPFCAQLFLSPNRRPGSR
;
A
#
# COMPACT_ATOMS: atom_id res chain seq x y z
N MET A 1 29.34 30.79 -4.35
CA MET A 1 29.11 29.98 -3.14
C MET A 1 27.67 29.54 -3.19
N GLU A 2 27.48 28.34 -3.71
CA GLU A 2 26.22 27.73 -4.11
C GLU A 2 25.35 27.29 -2.91
N GLU A 3 24.04 27.33 -3.16
CA GLU A 3 23.01 26.41 -2.67
C GLU A 3 22.87 26.17 -1.15
N ALA A 4 22.30 27.14 -0.45
CA ALA A 4 21.55 26.90 0.79
C ALA A 4 20.05 27.20 0.62
N GLY A 5 19.54 27.03 -0.60
CA GLY A 5 18.22 27.50 -1.02
C GLY A 5 17.43 26.50 -1.85
N ARG A 6 17.36 25.22 -1.46
CA ARG A 6 16.42 24.27 -2.07
C ARG A 6 15.70 23.42 -1.03
N ALA A 7 14.55 23.96 -0.65
CA ALA A 7 13.33 23.23 -0.36
C ALA A 7 13.36 22.23 0.80
N LYS A 8 13.04 22.74 2.00
CA LYS A 8 11.99 22.08 2.80
C LYS A 8 10.70 22.08 1.97
N ALA A 9 10.64 21.25 0.93
CA ALA A 9 9.39 20.96 0.24
C ALA A 9 8.52 20.32 1.31
N ALA A 10 7.59 21.11 1.86
CA ALA A 10 6.52 20.57 2.69
C ALA A 10 5.90 19.45 1.87
N ALA A 11 6.17 18.20 2.23
CA ALA A 11 5.66 17.05 1.52
C ALA A 11 4.14 17.15 1.59
N LYS A 12 3.51 17.63 0.51
CA LYS A 12 2.06 17.77 0.45
C LYS A 12 1.51 16.35 0.37
N PHE A 13 0.93 15.89 1.47
CA PHE A 13 0.25 14.61 1.51
C PHE A 13 -1.08 14.73 0.79
N ILE A 14 -1.42 13.71 0.00
CA ILE A 14 -2.74 13.55 -0.57
C ILE A 14 -3.43 12.36 0.09
N ARG A 15 -4.72 12.53 0.37
CA ARG A 15 -5.55 11.49 0.94
C ARG A 15 -6.24 10.75 -0.21
N ILE A 16 -5.91 9.48 -0.36
CA ILE A 16 -6.48 8.62 -1.40
C ILE A 16 -7.23 7.44 -0.77
N PRO A 17 -8.21 6.84 -1.47
CA PRO A 17 -8.83 5.58 -1.04
C PRO A 17 -7.79 4.47 -0.88
N LEU A 18 -7.97 3.67 0.17
CA LEU A 18 -7.21 2.44 0.42
C LEU A 18 -8.19 1.26 0.50
N ILE A 19 -7.98 0.26 -0.35
CA ILE A 19 -8.73 -1.00 -0.34
C ILE A 19 -7.83 -2.07 0.28
N ILE A 20 -8.25 -2.64 1.40
CA ILE A 20 -7.51 -3.68 2.12
C ILE A 20 -8.17 -5.02 1.85
N HIS A 21 -7.42 -5.93 1.24
CA HIS A 21 -7.78 -7.32 0.99
C HIS A 21 -7.09 -8.19 2.03
N THR A 22 -7.86 -8.84 2.91
CA THR A 22 -7.30 -9.76 3.91
C THR A 22 -7.73 -11.18 3.58
N VAL A 23 -6.77 -12.04 3.26
CA VAL A 23 -7.06 -13.47 3.08
C VAL A 23 -7.35 -14.08 4.46
N LEU A 24 -8.55 -14.62 4.65
CA LEU A 24 -8.98 -15.25 5.90
C LEU A 24 -8.71 -16.75 5.89
N LYS A 25 -9.02 -17.40 4.76
CA LYS A 25 -8.90 -18.84 4.58
C LYS A 25 -8.55 -19.12 3.12
N ARG A 26 -7.63 -20.06 2.91
CA ARG A 26 -7.32 -20.62 1.60
C ARG A 26 -7.66 -22.11 1.65
N GLU A 27 -8.57 -22.54 0.79
CA GLU A 27 -8.95 -23.94 0.63
C GLU A 27 -8.39 -24.43 -0.71
N ASN A 28 -7.57 -25.47 -0.65
CA ASN A 28 -6.98 -26.08 -1.84
C ASN A 28 -7.51 -27.51 -1.95
N SER A 29 -8.20 -27.81 -3.05
CA SER A 29 -8.45 -29.17 -3.52
C SER A 29 -7.64 -29.41 -4.81
N LEU A 30 -7.57 -30.65 -5.28
CA LEU A 30 -6.74 -31.05 -6.44
C LEU A 30 -6.95 -30.21 -7.71
N THR A 31 -8.12 -29.58 -7.87
CA THR A 31 -8.47 -28.79 -9.05
C THR A 31 -8.94 -27.37 -8.76
N LEU A 32 -9.12 -27.00 -7.49
CA LEU A 32 -9.69 -25.70 -7.13
C LEU A 32 -8.96 -25.08 -5.93
N GLN A 33 -8.53 -23.84 -6.12
CA GLN A 33 -8.05 -22.98 -5.04
C GLN A 33 -9.09 -21.89 -4.78
N VAL A 34 -9.69 -21.91 -3.59
CA VAL A 34 -10.66 -20.91 -3.14
C VAL A 34 -10.04 -20.05 -2.05
N GLU A 35 -10.13 -18.74 -2.20
CA GLU A 35 -9.68 -17.77 -1.19
C GLU A 35 -10.86 -16.99 -0.63
N HIS A 36 -11.08 -17.11 0.67
CA HIS A 36 -12.04 -16.30 1.40
C HIS A 36 -11.36 -14.99 1.78
N VAL A 37 -11.77 -13.89 1.15
CA VAL A 37 -11.16 -12.57 1.34
C VAL A 37 -12.13 -11.63 2.05
N GLN A 38 -11.66 -10.97 3.11
CA GLN A 38 -12.33 -9.81 3.70
C GLN A 38 -11.84 -8.54 3.02
N VAL A 39 -12.77 -7.73 2.51
CA VAL A 39 -12.45 -6.43 1.90
C VAL A 39 -12.87 -5.32 2.85
N ARG A 40 -11.93 -4.41 3.16
CA ARG A 40 -12.20 -3.17 3.90
C ARG A 40 -11.79 -1.98 3.07
N ARG A 41 -12.61 -0.92 3.08
CA ARG A 41 -12.31 0.36 2.43
C ARG A 41 -12.03 1.41 3.47
N THR A 42 -10.95 2.13 3.30
CA THR A 42 -10.54 3.26 4.14
C THR A 42 -9.82 4.28 3.27
N SER A 43 -9.02 5.15 3.87
CA SER A 43 -8.17 6.11 3.19
C SER A 43 -6.77 6.08 3.76
N ILE A 44 -5.78 6.36 2.92
CA ILE A 44 -4.39 6.54 3.33
C ILE A 44 -3.87 7.90 2.86
N SER A 45 -2.99 8.49 3.67
CA SER A 45 -2.24 9.69 3.27
C SER A 45 -0.90 9.26 2.70
N ILE A 46 -0.62 9.64 1.46
CA ILE A 46 0.67 9.39 0.82
C ILE A 46 1.25 10.70 0.28
N PRO A 47 2.58 10.84 0.23
CA PRO A 47 3.20 12.01 -0.40
C PRO A 47 2.73 12.17 -1.85
N LYS A 48 2.46 13.40 -2.29
CA LYS A 48 2.11 13.67 -3.71
C LYS A 48 3.20 13.17 -4.66
N ASP A 49 4.46 13.26 -4.23
CA ASP A 49 5.64 12.74 -4.93
C ASP A 49 5.90 11.25 -4.67
N ALA A 50 4.90 10.42 -4.32
CA ALA A 50 5.10 9.00 -4.05
C ALA A 50 5.78 8.23 -5.19
N LEU A 51 5.68 8.70 -6.45
CA LEU A 51 6.43 8.17 -7.60
C LEU A 51 7.95 8.29 -7.46
N LYS A 52 8.43 9.25 -6.67
CA LYS A 52 9.86 9.51 -6.41
C LYS A 52 10.38 8.73 -5.20
N LEU A 53 9.50 8.13 -4.40
CA LEU A 53 9.91 7.29 -3.28
C LEU A 53 10.47 5.98 -3.82
N ARG A 54 11.52 5.48 -3.18
CA ARG A 54 12.02 4.14 -3.49
C ARG A 54 11.00 3.12 -3.03
N ARG A 55 10.90 2.01 -3.77
CA ARG A 55 9.96 0.94 -3.48
C ARG A 55 10.15 0.40 -2.06
N GLU A 56 11.40 0.30 -1.61
CA GLU A 56 11.79 -0.21 -0.30
C GLU A 56 11.24 0.65 0.84
N GLU A 57 11.25 1.98 0.68
CA GLU A 57 10.78 2.93 1.70
C GLU A 57 9.25 2.81 1.91
N ILE A 58 8.52 2.60 0.82
CA ILE A 58 7.08 2.34 0.86
C ILE A 58 6.81 0.98 1.51
N GLU A 59 7.54 -0.06 1.12
CA GLU A 59 7.39 -1.41 1.70
C GLU A 59 7.67 -1.43 3.21
N ASP A 60 8.72 -0.76 3.67
CA ASP A 60 9.08 -0.68 5.10
C ASP A 60 8.01 0.05 5.92
N TYR A 61 7.53 1.20 5.42
CA TYR A 61 6.44 1.94 6.05
C TYR A 61 5.19 1.07 6.21
N ILE A 62 4.85 0.31 5.18
CA ILE A 62 3.65 -0.53 5.19
C ILE A 62 3.81 -1.69 6.16
N LYS A 63 4.97 -2.35 6.21
CA LYS A 63 5.23 -3.44 7.15
C LYS A 63 5.21 -2.97 8.60
N GLN A 64 5.58 -1.72 8.88
CA GLN A 64 5.44 -1.14 10.23
C GLN A 64 3.98 -1.02 10.68
N VAL A 65 3.08 -0.61 9.78
CA VAL A 65 1.65 -0.43 10.09
C VAL A 65 0.87 -1.74 9.97
N TYR A 66 1.22 -2.57 9.00
CA TYR A 66 0.58 -3.84 8.67
C TYR A 66 1.66 -4.94 8.54
N PRO A 67 2.08 -5.56 9.65
CA PRO A 67 3.16 -6.56 9.65
C PRO A 67 2.90 -7.80 8.78
N ASN A 68 1.63 -8.12 8.53
CA ASN A 68 1.19 -9.21 7.66
C ASN A 68 0.92 -8.79 6.20
N ALA A 69 1.33 -7.57 5.82
CA ALA A 69 1.27 -7.13 4.43
C ALA A 69 2.31 -7.84 3.57
N HIS A 70 1.88 -8.36 2.42
CA HIS A 70 2.79 -8.97 1.45
C HIS A 70 2.78 -8.25 0.10
N SER A 71 1.77 -7.42 -0.17
CA SER A 71 1.72 -6.61 -1.39
C SER A 71 1.00 -5.29 -1.12
N PHE A 72 1.51 -4.24 -1.73
CA PHE A 72 0.88 -2.93 -1.76
C PHE A 72 1.06 -2.29 -3.13
N VAL A 73 -0.05 -1.84 -3.69
CA VAL A 73 -0.11 -1.32 -5.06
C VAL A 73 -0.72 0.07 -4.99
N ILE A 74 0.00 1.07 -5.48
CA ILE A 74 -0.55 2.41 -5.70
C ILE A 74 -0.93 2.52 -7.17
N GLN A 75 -2.19 2.86 -7.41
CA GLN A 75 -2.72 3.20 -8.73
C GLN A 75 -2.61 4.70 -8.94
N TYR A 76 -2.16 5.07 -10.13
CA TYR A 76 -1.97 6.46 -10.54
C TYR A 76 -2.90 6.79 -11.69
N GLU A 77 -3.38 8.03 -11.71
CA GLU A 77 -4.14 8.58 -12.83
C GLU A 77 -3.36 9.73 -13.46
N SER A 78 -3.53 9.91 -14.78
CA SER A 78 -3.01 11.07 -15.48
C SER A 78 -3.92 12.27 -15.22
N ARG A 79 -3.34 13.37 -14.72
CA ARG A 79 -3.97 14.68 -14.62
C ARG A 79 -3.14 15.70 -15.39
N GLY A 80 -3.48 15.87 -16.66
CA GLY A 80 -2.66 16.67 -17.59
C GLY A 80 -1.32 15.98 -17.81
N ASP A 81 -0.22 16.68 -17.52
CA ASP A 81 1.14 16.15 -17.67
C ASP A 81 1.69 15.49 -16.39
N GLU A 82 0.92 15.48 -15.29
CA GLU A 82 1.33 14.86 -14.02
C GLU A 82 0.62 13.52 -13.78
N MET A 83 1.37 12.53 -13.30
CA MET A 83 0.82 11.29 -12.74
C MET A 83 0.59 11.48 -11.24
N VAL A 84 -0.66 11.38 -10.79
CA VAL A 84 -1.02 11.55 -9.39
C VAL A 84 -1.57 10.25 -8.81
N PRO A 85 -1.21 9.89 -7.57
CA PRO A 85 -1.83 8.74 -6.93
C PRO A 85 -3.34 8.93 -6.78
N PHE A 86 -4.10 7.92 -7.18
CA PHE A 86 -5.56 7.94 -7.17
C PHE A 86 -6.15 6.95 -6.17
N CYS A 87 -5.57 5.75 -6.05
CA CYS A 87 -6.09 4.68 -5.20
C CYS A 87 -4.94 3.78 -4.76
N ALA A 88 -5.06 3.15 -3.59
CA ALA A 88 -4.10 2.15 -3.13
C ALA A 88 -4.82 0.85 -2.78
N GLN A 89 -4.16 -0.28 -3.02
CA GLN A 89 -4.61 -1.61 -2.65
C GLN A 89 -3.55 -2.26 -1.76
N LEU A 90 -3.98 -2.79 -0.62
CA LEU A 90 -3.14 -3.48 0.35
C LEU A 90 -3.61 -4.90 0.50
N PHE A 91 -2.69 -5.85 0.37
CA PHE A 91 -2.98 -7.28 0.49
C PHE A 91 -2.30 -7.83 1.74
N LEU A 92 -3.13 -8.36 2.63
CA LEU A 92 -2.75 -8.91 3.91
C LEU A 92 -2.90 -10.42 3.87
N SER A 93 -1.88 -11.12 4.37
CA SER A 93 -1.96 -12.55 4.65
C SER A 93 -2.80 -12.79 5.92
N PRO A 94 -3.31 -14.02 6.12
CA PRO A 94 -3.98 -14.35 7.36
C PRO A 94 -3.02 -14.07 8.52
N ASN A 95 -3.52 -13.44 9.58
CA ASN A 95 -2.74 -13.32 10.81
C ASN A 95 -2.51 -14.74 11.34
N ARG A 96 -1.31 -15.30 11.11
CA ARG A 96 -0.89 -16.50 11.85
C ARG A 96 -0.80 -16.06 13.30
N ARG A 97 -1.76 -16.47 14.12
CA ARG A 97 -1.55 -16.42 15.56
C ARG A 97 -0.30 -17.28 15.82
N PRO A 98 0.69 -16.79 16.57
CA PRO A 98 1.77 -17.66 17.02
C PRO A 98 1.14 -18.74 17.90
N GLY A 99 0.98 -19.96 17.38
CA GLY A 99 0.48 -21.09 18.16
C GLY A 99 -0.53 -22.05 17.49
N SER A 100 -1.05 -21.81 16.30
CA SER A 100 -1.88 -22.83 15.62
C SER A 100 -1.00 -23.84 14.87
N ARG A 101 -0.57 -24.89 15.58
CA ARG A 101 -0.15 -26.17 15.00
C ARG A 101 -1.36 -27.04 14.74
#